data_AF-A0A380NFY8-F1
#
_entry.id   AF-A0A380NFY8-F1
#
_cell.length_a   1.000
_cell.length_b   1.000
_cell.length_c   1.000
_cell.angle_alpha   90.00
_cell.angle_beta   90.00
_cell.angle_gamma   90.00
#
_symmetry.space_group_name_H-M   'P 1'
#
loop_
_entity.id
_entity.type
_entity.pdbx_description
1 polymer ?
#
loop_
_entity_poly.entity_id
_entity_poly.type
_entity_poly.pdbx_seq_one_letter_code
_entity_poly.pdbx_strand_id
1 'polypeptide(L)'
;MEQTKELESLLAAFHLTWDNFPGMARLIDERHTLLAVNAKAKEFGFEEGLCCAQVGNPEIHRNCKKGKVTLQGKAIVDRVVVDKVRGWVPVDGYPGIVVHFTVGIPELE
;
A
#
# COMPACT_ATOMS: atom_id res chain seq x y z
N MET A 1 -17.78 -17.55 5.50
CA MET A 1 -17.38 -17.46 6.93
C MET A 1 -15.87 -17.58 7.09
N GLU A 2 -15.21 -18.59 6.51
CA GLU A 2 -13.75 -18.76 6.64
C GLU A 2 -12.94 -17.67 5.92
N GLN A 3 -13.28 -17.35 4.66
CA GLN A 3 -12.68 -16.23 3.92
C GLN A 3 -12.88 -14.87 4.62
N THR A 4 -13.96 -14.70 5.37
CA THR A 4 -14.24 -13.47 6.14
C THR A 4 -13.26 -13.35 7.31
N LYS A 5 -13.00 -14.45 8.04
CA LYS A 5 -12.03 -14.48 9.14
C LYS A 5 -10.58 -14.30 8.67
N GLU A 6 -10.23 -14.86 7.51
CA GLU A 6 -8.90 -14.68 6.92
C GLU A 6 -8.65 -13.23 6.51
N LEU A 7 -9.66 -12.57 5.93
CA LEU A 7 -9.58 -11.15 5.61
C LEU A 7 -9.48 -10.30 6.88
N GLU A 8 -10.31 -10.55 7.89
CA GLU A 8 -10.24 -9.84 9.18
C GLU A 8 -8.85 -9.98 9.83
N SER A 9 -8.26 -11.18 9.79
CA SER A 9 -6.91 -11.43 10.32
C SER A 9 -5.84 -10.66 9.55
N LEU A 10 -5.95 -10.60 8.23
CA LEU A 10 -5.06 -9.81 7.39
C LEU A 10 -5.17 -8.30 7.69
N LEU A 11 -6.39 -7.78 7.82
CA LEU A 11 -6.64 -6.39 8.16
C LEU A 11 -6.06 -6.06 9.55
N ALA A 12 -6.28 -6.93 10.53
CA ALA A 12 -5.70 -6.79 11.87
C ALA A 12 -4.16 -6.78 11.84
N ALA A 13 -3.54 -7.68 11.07
CA ALA A 13 -2.09 -7.72 10.90
C ALA A 13 -1.55 -6.46 10.21
N PHE A 14 -2.28 -5.94 9.22
CA PHE A 14 -1.93 -4.67 8.58
C PHE A 14 -1.94 -3.52 9.59
N HIS A 15 -3.03 -3.35 10.35
CA HIS A 15 -3.14 -2.27 11.34
C HIS A 15 -2.09 -2.38 12.45
N LEU A 16 -1.83 -3.60 12.94
CA LEU A 16 -0.78 -3.87 13.92
C LEU A 16 0.60 -3.41 13.43
N THR A 17 0.88 -3.57 12.12
CA THR A 17 2.19 -3.29 11.53
C THR A 17 2.34 -1.84 11.08
N TRP A 18 1.29 -1.25 10.51
CA TRP A 18 1.39 -0.05 9.69
C TRP A 18 0.71 1.19 10.26
N ASP A 19 -0.12 1.09 11.31
CA ASP A 19 -0.84 2.25 11.84
C ASP A 19 0.10 3.33 12.40
N ASN A 20 1.20 2.91 13.01
CA ASN A 20 2.23 3.82 13.54
C ASN A 20 3.45 3.98 12.60
N PHE A 21 3.38 3.44 11.39
CA PHE A 21 4.45 3.62 10.40
C PHE A 21 4.56 5.12 10.04
N PRO A 22 5.77 5.72 10.03
CA PRO A 22 5.93 7.17 9.82
C PRO A 22 5.59 7.64 8.39
N GLY A 23 5.39 6.70 7.47
CA GLY A 23 4.94 6.96 6.12
C GLY A 23 3.47 6.63 5.87
N MET A 24 3.02 6.81 4.65
CA MET A 24 1.73 6.28 4.20
C MET A 24 1.86 4.78 3.94
N ALA A 25 0.86 4.00 4.34
CA ALA A 25 0.75 2.59 4.00
C ALA A 25 -0.70 2.26 3.64
N ARG A 26 -0.86 1.45 2.60
CA ARG A 26 -2.16 1.02 2.08
C ARG A 26 -2.09 -0.45 1.68
N LEU A 27 -3.07 -1.23 2.09
CA LEU A 27 -3.30 -2.59 1.62
C LEU A 27 -4.24 -2.54 0.42
N ILE A 28 -3.82 -3.12 -0.71
CA ILE A 28 -4.51 -2.97 -2.00
C ILE A 28 -4.79 -4.34 -2.60
N ASP A 29 -6.04 -4.59 -2.98
CA ASP A 29 -6.45 -5.82 -3.66
C ASP A 29 -6.07 -5.84 -5.15
N GLU A 30 -6.37 -6.94 -5.83
CA GLU A 30 -6.14 -7.14 -7.27
C GLU A 30 -6.81 -6.07 -8.15
N ARG A 31 -7.97 -5.55 -7.74
CA ARG A 31 -8.80 -4.56 -8.45
C ARG A 31 -8.45 -3.12 -8.13
N HIS A 32 -7.36 -2.89 -7.40
CA HIS A 32 -6.91 -1.58 -6.94
C HIS A 32 -7.78 -0.98 -5.81
N THR A 33 -8.64 -1.78 -5.18
CA THR A 33 -9.42 -1.38 -4.02
C THR A 33 -8.54 -1.31 -2.79
N LEU A 34 -8.68 -0.25 -2.00
CA LEU A 34 -8.04 -0.09 -0.71
C LEU A 34 -8.76 -0.95 0.34
N LEU A 35 -8.12 -2.01 0.82
CA LEU A 35 -8.68 -2.89 1.84
C LEU A 35 -8.45 -2.34 3.26
N ALA A 36 -7.30 -1.71 3.48
CA ALA A 36 -6.93 -1.05 4.72
C ALA A 36 -5.96 0.09 4.43
N VAL A 37 -6.01 1.15 5.24
CA VAL A 37 -5.14 2.32 5.09
C VAL A 37 -4.75 2.83 6.47
N ASN A 38 -3.48 3.23 6.66
CA ASN A 38 -3.05 3.79 7.94
C ASN A 38 -3.49 5.26 8.10
N ALA A 39 -3.40 5.79 9.32
CA ALA A 39 -3.81 7.17 9.63
C ALA A 39 -3.14 8.20 8.70
N LYS A 40 -1.84 8.04 8.43
CA LYS A 40 -1.11 8.94 7.52
C LYS A 40 -1.65 8.89 6.09
N ALA A 41 -2.04 7.73 5.58
CA ALA A 41 -2.67 7.65 4.25
C ALA A 41 -4.07 8.30 4.24
N LYS A 42 -4.85 8.16 5.33
CA LYS A 42 -6.17 8.82 5.47
C LYS A 42 -6.08 10.34 5.37
N GLU A 43 -5.06 10.95 5.98
CA GLU A 43 -4.80 12.40 5.89
C GLU A 43 -4.62 12.90 4.43
N PHE A 44 -4.21 12.01 3.52
CA PHE A 44 -4.00 12.30 2.10
C PHE A 44 -5.18 11.87 1.20
N GLY A 45 -6.34 11.55 1.80
CA GLY A 45 -7.57 11.22 1.08
C GLY A 45 -7.68 9.77 0.62
N PHE A 46 -6.82 8.87 1.12
CA PHE A 46 -7.00 7.43 0.89
C PHE A 46 -7.97 6.88 1.92
N GLU A 47 -9.07 6.30 1.46
CA GLU A 47 -10.08 5.66 2.30
C GLU A 47 -10.32 4.21 1.86
N GLU A 48 -10.65 3.35 2.82
CA GLU A 48 -11.04 1.96 2.56
C GLU A 48 -12.23 1.91 1.59
N GLY A 49 -12.20 0.95 0.65
CA GLY A 49 -13.20 0.79 -0.39
C GLY A 49 -12.98 1.66 -1.64
N LEU A 50 -12.12 2.68 -1.59
CA LEU A 50 -11.80 3.48 -2.78
C LEU A 50 -10.80 2.78 -3.70
N CYS A 51 -10.86 3.08 -5.00
CA CYS A 51 -9.82 2.69 -5.93
C CYS A 51 -8.60 3.61 -5.76
N CYS A 52 -7.43 3.02 -5.52
CA CYS A 52 -6.21 3.79 -5.26
C CYS A 52 -5.85 4.76 -6.39
N ALA A 53 -6.16 4.41 -7.64
CA ALA A 53 -5.87 5.21 -8.83
C ALA A 53 -6.77 6.44 -8.99
N GLN A 54 -7.89 6.49 -8.26
CA GLN A 54 -8.84 7.61 -8.28
C GLN A 54 -8.53 8.67 -7.21
N VAL A 55 -7.63 8.37 -6.27
CA VAL A 55 -7.21 9.31 -5.23
C VAL A 55 -6.08 10.19 -5.78
N GLY A 56 -6.29 11.50 -5.74
CA GLY A 56 -5.34 12.51 -6.22
C GLY A 56 -5.32 12.65 -7.75
N ASN A 57 -4.24 13.22 -8.28
CA ASN A 57 -4.06 13.40 -9.73
C ASN A 57 -3.69 12.05 -10.39
N PRO A 58 -4.40 11.58 -11.44
CA PRO A 58 -4.10 10.33 -12.15
C PRO A 58 -2.64 10.17 -12.60
N GLU A 59 -1.94 11.28 -12.94
CA GLU A 59 -0.53 11.24 -13.35
C GLU A 59 0.40 10.67 -12.27
N ILE A 60 0.05 10.76 -10.98
CA ILE A 60 0.85 10.17 -9.90
C ILE A 60 0.88 8.64 -9.96
N HIS A 61 -0.06 8.02 -10.68
CA HIS A 61 -0.20 6.57 -10.84
C HIS A 61 0.43 6.04 -12.14
N ARG A 62 0.88 6.90 -13.06
CA ARG A 62 1.41 6.53 -14.39
C ARG A 62 2.57 5.51 -14.35
N ASN A 63 3.28 5.43 -13.22
CA ASN A 63 4.41 4.51 -13.01
C ASN A 63 4.18 3.48 -11.90
N CYS A 64 2.91 3.19 -11.55
CA CYS A 64 2.55 2.21 -10.53
C CYS A 64 3.22 0.84 -10.80
N LYS A 65 3.86 0.27 -9.76
CA LYS A 65 4.53 -1.04 -9.86
C LYS A 65 3.70 -2.22 -9.37
N LYS A 66 2.46 -2.00 -8.89
CA LYS A 66 1.58 -3.06 -8.36
C LYS A 66 1.49 -4.25 -9.33
N GLY A 67 1.17 -4.01 -10.60
CA GLY A 67 1.05 -5.07 -11.59
C GLY A 67 2.34 -5.89 -11.78
N LYS A 68 3.51 -5.25 -11.69
CA LYS A 68 4.80 -5.95 -11.75
C LYS A 68 5.05 -6.79 -10.50
N VAL A 69 4.76 -6.25 -9.31
CA VAL A 69 4.89 -6.97 -8.04
C VAL A 69 3.95 -8.16 -8.00
N THR A 70 2.69 -8.00 -8.38
CA THR A 70 1.71 -9.08 -8.44
C THR A 70 2.15 -10.20 -9.39
N LEU A 71 2.70 -9.86 -10.55
CA LEU A 71 3.17 -10.86 -11.53
C LEU A 71 4.43 -11.60 -11.05
N GLN A 72 5.37 -10.89 -10.41
CA GLN A 72 6.67 -11.45 -10.04
C GLN A 72 6.69 -12.07 -8.64
N GLY A 73 5.73 -11.74 -7.78
CA GLY A 73 5.71 -12.14 -6.37
C GLY A 73 6.89 -11.57 -5.57
N LYS A 74 7.48 -10.45 -6.01
CA LYS A 74 8.66 -9.84 -5.38
C LYS A 74 8.40 -8.39 -5.05
N ALA A 75 8.88 -7.95 -3.89
CA ALA A 75 8.82 -6.55 -3.51
C ALA A 75 9.64 -5.68 -4.48
N ILE A 76 9.09 -4.51 -4.81
CA ILE A 76 9.76 -3.51 -5.64
C ILE A 76 9.76 -2.20 -4.86
N VAL A 77 10.90 -1.53 -4.83
CA VAL A 77 11.04 -0.16 -4.29
C VAL A 77 11.51 0.78 -5.38
N ASP A 78 11.09 2.04 -5.31
CA ASP A 78 11.65 3.10 -6.13
C ASP A 78 11.81 4.41 -5.33
N ARG A 79 12.62 5.30 -5.90
CA ARG A 79 12.90 6.64 -5.37
C ARG A 79 12.77 7.65 -6.50
N VAL A 80 11.55 7.82 -7.00
CA VAL A 80 11.27 8.76 -8.10
C VAL A 80 11.36 10.22 -7.62
N VAL A 81 11.17 10.47 -6.32
CA VAL A 81 11.37 11.78 -5.70
C VAL A 81 12.52 11.68 -4.71
N VAL A 82 13.41 12.66 -4.70
CA VAL A 82 14.67 12.63 -3.93
C VAL A 82 14.43 12.40 -2.44
N ASP A 83 13.36 12.94 -1.86
CA ASP A 83 13.09 12.94 -0.43
C ASP A 83 12.24 11.75 0.04
N LYS A 84 11.85 10.82 -0.84
CA LYS A 84 10.87 9.78 -0.52
C LYS A 84 11.18 8.44 -1.18
N VAL A 85 11.05 7.35 -0.42
CA VAL A 85 11.01 5.99 -0.94
C VAL A 85 9.57 5.53 -1.07
N ARG A 86 9.25 4.85 -2.17
CA ARG A 86 8.00 4.11 -2.33
C ARG A 86 8.30 2.64 -2.45
N GLY A 87 7.42 1.81 -1.93
CA GLY A 87 7.55 0.36 -2.05
C GLY A 87 6.22 -0.32 -2.25
N TRP A 88 6.26 -1.40 -3.02
CA TRP A 88 5.16 -2.32 -3.26
C TRP A 88 5.62 -3.69 -2.79
N VAL A 89 4.96 -4.21 -1.77
CA VAL A 89 5.32 -5.47 -1.09
C VAL A 89 4.17 -6.46 -1.26
N PRO A 90 4.37 -7.61 -1.92
CA PRO A 90 3.34 -8.64 -2.00
C PRO A 90 3.08 -9.21 -0.60
N VAL A 91 1.84 -9.64 -0.34
CA VAL A 91 1.49 -10.29 0.93
C VAL A 91 1.53 -11.80 0.75
N ASP A 92 2.41 -12.47 1.49
CA ASP A 92 2.54 -13.93 1.44
C ASP A 92 1.22 -14.62 1.84
N GLY A 93 0.83 -15.64 1.08
CA GLY A 93 -0.44 -16.33 1.26
C GLY A 93 -1.66 -15.61 0.65
N TYR A 94 -1.53 -14.37 0.18
CA TYR A 94 -2.62 -13.60 -0.42
C TYR A 94 -2.25 -13.10 -1.84
N PRO A 95 -2.38 -13.96 -2.87
CA PRO A 95 -2.11 -13.59 -4.25
C PRO A 95 -2.90 -12.35 -4.68
N GLY A 96 -2.25 -11.42 -5.37
CA GLY A 96 -2.90 -10.19 -5.84
C GLY A 96 -2.98 -9.05 -4.82
N ILE A 97 -2.77 -9.33 -3.53
CA ILE A 97 -2.76 -8.33 -2.46
C ILE A 97 -1.35 -7.76 -2.28
N VAL A 98 -1.25 -6.44 -2.20
CA VAL A 98 0.02 -5.70 -2.10
C VAL A 98 -0.11 -4.59 -1.07
N VAL A 99 0.91 -4.43 -0.22
CA VAL A 99 1.10 -3.22 0.57
C VAL A 99 1.86 -2.20 -0.28
N HIS A 100 1.29 -1.01 -0.47
CA HIS A 100 1.97 0.12 -1.08
C HIS A 100 2.26 1.19 -0.04
N PHE A 101 3.54 1.37 0.28
CA PHE A 101 4.00 2.38 1.22
C PHE A 101 4.76 3.52 0.54
N THR A 102 4.76 4.68 1.19
CA THR A 102 5.62 5.82 0.89
C THR A 102 6.17 6.38 2.18
N VAL A 103 7.49 6.54 2.30
CA VAL A 103 8.13 7.09 3.50
C VAL A 103 9.17 8.14 3.11
N GLY A 104 9.24 9.20 3.90
CA GLY A 104 10.27 10.23 3.75
C GLY A 104 11.65 9.68 4.12
N ILE A 105 12.68 10.12 3.42
CA ILE A 105 14.08 9.88 3.80
C ILE A 105 14.49 11.10 4.64
N PRO A 106 14.73 10.94 5.95
CA PRO A 106 15.21 12.03 6.77
C PRO A 106 16.59 12.48 6.26
N GLU A 107 16.88 13.77 6.38
CA GLU A 107 18.25 14.25 6.30
C GLU A 107 18.99 13.71 7.52
N LEU A 108 20.18 13.12 7.29
CA LEU A 108 21.05 12.71 8.38
C LEU A 108 21.82 13.96 8.83
N GLU A 109 21.69 14.32 10.10
CA GLU A 109 22.48 15.37 10.75
C GLU A 109 23.98 15.03 10.79
#